data_AF-A0A820IA60-F1
#
_entry.id   AF-A0A820IA60-F1
#
_cell.length_a   1.000
_cell.length_b   1.000
_cell.length_c   1.000
_cell.angle_alpha   90.00
_cell.angle_beta   90.00
_cell.angle_gamma   90.00
#
_symmetry.space_group_name_H-M   'P 1'
#
loop_
_entity.id
_entity.type
_entity.pdbx_description
1 polymer ?
#
loop_
_entity_poly.entity_id
_entity_poly.type
_entity_poly.pdbx_seq_one_letter_code
_entity_poly.pdbx_strand_id
1 'polypeptide(L)'
;MYDLHLMYGLNETQSGVDTVNFITGIGGFLQAIIFGYDGIRLKLSQLEFKPQSHLPGQAIKCIFHGIKYQGFVLDLTINNKTYEIIVSCQNNNDTIPLVYGYGHQHSTLKVNDRLSFPIDTLLIIRRSIALCP
;
A
#
# COMPACT_ATOMS: atom_id res chain seq x y z
N MET A 1 -4.89 25.55 -11.71
CA MET A 1 -3.63 25.65 -10.95
C MET A 1 -4.06 25.69 -9.49
N TYR A 2 -4.06 24.54 -8.81
CA TYR A 2 -4.49 24.44 -7.41
C TYR A 2 -3.25 24.10 -6.59
N ASP A 3 -2.85 25.05 -5.77
CA ASP A 3 -1.68 25.02 -4.92
C ASP A 3 -1.91 24.09 -3.73
N LEU A 4 -1.01 23.14 -3.53
CA LEU A 4 -1.03 22.17 -2.45
C LEU A 4 -0.43 22.81 -1.19
N HIS A 5 -1.13 23.80 -0.64
CA HIS A 5 -0.70 24.52 0.56
C HIS A 5 -1.32 23.92 1.84
N LEU A 6 -1.20 22.59 2.03
CA LEU A 6 -1.77 21.87 3.18
C LEU A 6 -0.75 21.10 4.03
N MET A 7 0.55 21.25 3.78
CA MET A 7 1.57 20.42 4.42
C MET A 7 2.74 21.19 5.05
N TYR A 8 2.47 22.26 5.82
CA TYR A 8 3.53 23.01 6.52
C TYR A 8 3.30 23.22 8.02
N GLY A 9 2.34 22.56 8.66
CA GLY A 9 2.02 22.84 10.05
C GLY A 9 1.76 21.62 10.92
N LEU A 10 2.69 20.67 11.03
CA LEU A 10 2.57 19.51 11.94
C LEU A 10 3.37 19.71 13.24
N ASN A 11 3.03 20.71 14.06
CA ASN A 11 3.54 20.84 15.43
C ASN A 11 2.40 20.81 16.45
N GLU A 12 2.54 19.97 17.47
CA GLU A 12 1.72 20.00 18.69
C GLU A 12 2.32 21.06 19.63
N THR A 13 1.65 22.18 19.84
CA THR A 13 2.03 23.14 20.88
C THR A 13 1.04 23.04 22.03
N GLN A 14 1.54 22.78 23.24
CA GLN A 14 0.76 22.78 24.49
C GLN A 14 0.48 24.23 24.95
N SER A 15 -0.01 25.06 24.05
CA SER A 15 -0.21 26.49 24.29
C SER A 15 -1.65 26.90 24.05
N GLY A 16 -2.62 26.09 24.48
CA GLY A 16 -4.00 26.51 24.80
C GLY A 16 -4.82 27.24 23.72
N VAL A 17 -4.29 27.42 22.52
CA VAL A 17 -4.93 28.05 21.36
C VAL A 17 -5.03 26.97 20.31
N ASP A 18 -6.20 26.33 20.30
CA ASP A 18 -6.66 25.36 19.32
C ASP A 18 -5.85 24.06 19.22
N THR A 19 -6.55 22.94 19.13
CA THR A 19 -5.97 21.65 18.71
C THR A 19 -5.67 21.74 17.21
N VAL A 20 -4.67 22.55 16.83
CA VAL A 20 -4.38 22.90 15.43
C VAL A 20 -3.85 21.70 14.61
N ASN A 21 -3.55 20.57 15.25
CA ASN A 21 -3.18 19.32 14.59
C ASN A 21 -3.92 18.14 15.18
N PHE A 22 -5.02 17.76 14.54
CA PHE A 22 -5.78 16.57 14.88
C PHE A 22 -5.08 15.32 14.31
N ILE A 23 -3.92 14.97 14.87
CA ILE A 23 -3.06 13.85 14.44
C ILE A 23 -3.85 12.54 14.40
N THR A 24 -4.76 12.34 15.35
CA THR A 24 -5.67 11.18 15.37
C THR A 24 -6.60 11.16 14.16
N GLY A 25 -7.10 12.31 13.71
CA GLY A 25 -7.87 12.38 12.47
C GLY A 25 -7.03 12.28 11.20
N ILE A 26 -5.78 12.74 11.21
CA ILE A 26 -4.84 12.46 10.11
C ILE A 26 -4.58 10.96 10.02
N GLY A 27 -4.37 10.30 11.15
CA GLY A 27 -4.24 8.85 11.23
C GLY A 27 -5.48 8.12 10.73
N GLY A 28 -6.67 8.54 11.19
CA GLY A 28 -7.95 7.99 10.74
C GLY A 28 -8.21 8.20 9.24
N PHE A 29 -7.86 9.37 8.72
CA PHE A 29 -7.94 9.67 7.29
C PHE A 29 -7.01 8.75 6.48
N LEU A 30 -5.73 8.66 6.85
CA LEU A 30 -4.78 7.79 6.17
C LEU A 30 -5.21 6.32 6.23
N GLN A 31 -5.75 5.89 7.38
CA GLN A 31 -6.31 4.56 7.55
C GLN A 31 -7.51 4.33 6.62
N ALA A 32 -8.40 5.31 6.44
CA ALA A 32 -9.52 5.23 5.52
C ALA A 32 -9.09 5.17 4.05
N ILE A 33 -7.99 5.83 3.67
CA ILE A 33 -7.42 5.71 2.33
C ILE A 33 -6.82 4.31 2.12
N ILE A 34 -5.85 3.91 2.95
CA ILE A 34 -5.11 2.63 2.83
C ILE A 34 -6.04 1.42 2.97
N PHE A 35 -6.82 1.38 4.05
CA PHE A 35 -7.65 0.23 4.40
C PHE A 35 -9.12 0.41 3.94
N GLY A 36 -9.60 1.61 3.64
CA GLY A 36 -10.93 1.79 3.09
C GLY A 36 -10.92 1.64 1.57
N TYR A 37 -10.57 2.73 0.89
CA TYR A 37 -10.65 2.86 -0.57
C TYR A 37 -9.69 1.93 -1.30
N ASP A 38 -8.42 1.91 -0.90
CA ASP A 38 -7.40 1.10 -1.57
C ASP A 38 -7.45 -0.38 -1.15
N GLY A 39 -8.24 -0.69 -0.13
CA GLY A 39 -8.57 -2.05 0.27
C GLY A 39 -7.36 -2.92 0.62
N ILE A 40 -6.26 -2.29 1.05
CA ILE A 40 -5.05 -3.00 1.48
C ILE A 40 -5.37 -3.71 2.79
N ARG A 41 -5.01 -4.98 2.92
CA ARG A 41 -5.25 -5.79 4.14
C ARG A 41 -3.98 -6.54 4.50
N LEU A 42 -3.46 -6.25 5.68
CA LEU A 42 -2.38 -7.03 6.26
C LEU A 42 -2.98 -8.26 6.97
N LYS A 43 -2.54 -9.44 6.57
CA LYS A 43 -2.84 -10.73 7.21
C LYS A 43 -1.53 -11.39 7.66
N LEU A 44 -1.65 -12.44 8.48
CA LEU A 44 -0.50 -13.11 9.11
C LEU A 44 0.59 -13.53 8.12
N SER A 45 0.20 -14.08 6.96
CA SER A 45 1.11 -14.61 5.94
C SER A 45 1.04 -13.89 4.59
N GLN A 46 0.17 -12.88 4.47
CA GLN A 46 -0.08 -12.22 3.18
C GLN A 46 -0.52 -10.77 3.33
N LEU A 47 -0.22 -10.00 2.30
CA LEU A 47 -0.77 -8.67 2.05
C LEU A 47 -1.80 -8.80 0.92
N GLU A 48 -3.05 -8.46 1.18
CA GLU A 48 -4.10 -8.46 0.14
C GLU A 48 -4.34 -7.04 -0.37
N PHE A 49 -4.54 -6.91 -1.67
CA PHE A 49 -5.06 -5.70 -2.30
C PHE A 49 -6.44 -6.02 -2.83
N LYS A 50 -7.45 -5.35 -2.27
CA LYS A 50 -8.86 -5.43 -2.70
C LYS A 50 -9.41 -4.03 -2.90
N PRO A 51 -8.82 -3.23 -3.81
CA PRO A 51 -9.23 -1.85 -3.99
C PRO A 51 -10.71 -1.81 -4.36
N GLN A 52 -11.42 -0.84 -3.79
CA GLN A 52 -12.75 -0.54 -4.25
C GLN A 52 -12.65 0.01 -5.68
N SER A 53 -13.61 -0.33 -6.54
CA SER A 53 -13.63 0.14 -7.94
C SER A 53 -13.72 1.66 -8.10
N HIS A 54 -13.81 2.41 -7.00
CA HIS A 54 -14.00 3.84 -6.96
C HIS A 54 -13.05 4.48 -5.94
N LEU A 55 -12.25 5.43 -6.42
CA LEU A 55 -11.50 6.35 -5.57
C LEU A 55 -12.41 7.46 -5.03
N PRO A 56 -12.06 8.10 -3.89
CA PRO A 56 -12.90 9.12 -3.28
C PRO A 56 -13.03 10.37 -4.15
N GLY A 57 -14.26 10.88 -4.29
CA GLY A 57 -14.55 12.15 -4.96
C GLY A 57 -14.19 12.15 -6.44
N GLN A 58 -13.33 13.09 -6.85
CA GLN A 58 -12.85 13.24 -8.23
C GLN A 58 -11.44 12.63 -8.43
N ALA A 59 -10.91 11.91 -7.43
CA ALA A 59 -9.61 11.29 -7.54
C ALA A 59 -9.62 10.23 -8.66
N ILE A 60 -8.62 10.30 -9.54
CA ILE A 60 -8.46 9.36 -10.66
C ILE A 60 -7.34 8.36 -10.42
N LYS A 61 -6.47 8.64 -9.44
CA LYS A 61 -5.29 7.84 -9.11
C LYS A 61 -4.86 8.06 -7.66
N CYS A 62 -4.49 6.99 -6.97
CA CYS A 62 -3.81 6.98 -5.68
C CYS A 62 -2.43 6.34 -5.86
N ILE A 63 -1.39 6.91 -5.25
CA ILE A 63 -0.02 6.37 -5.33
C ILE A 63 0.55 6.26 -3.93
N PHE A 64 1.05 5.08 -3.59
CA PHE A 64 1.84 4.82 -2.40
C PHE A 64 3.28 4.53 -2.80
N HIS A 65 4.20 5.21 -2.14
CA HIS A 65 5.62 4.98 -2.30
C HIS A 65 6.20 4.36 -1.04
N GLY A 66 7.12 3.43 -1.22
CA GLY A 66 7.95 2.94 -0.13
C GLY A 66 7.22 2.04 0.86
N ILE A 67 6.19 1.29 0.44
CA ILE A 67 5.50 0.33 1.31
C ILE A 67 6.50 -0.78 1.67
N LYS A 68 6.89 -0.83 2.94
CA LYS A 68 7.81 -1.85 3.46
C LYS A 68 7.02 -3.08 3.89
N TYR A 69 7.29 -4.23 3.28
CA TYR A 69 6.66 -5.49 3.64
C TYR A 69 7.65 -6.65 3.52
N GLN A 70 7.92 -7.35 4.64
CA GLN A 70 8.72 -8.58 4.68
C GLN A 70 10.08 -8.47 3.97
N GLY A 71 10.80 -7.36 4.17
CA GLY A 71 12.10 -7.13 3.54
C GLY A 71 12.05 -6.49 2.16
N PHE A 72 10.86 -6.35 1.55
CA PHE A 72 10.69 -5.70 0.26
C PHE A 72 10.13 -4.29 0.43
N VAL A 73 10.42 -3.46 -0.57
CA VAL A 73 9.83 -2.13 -0.71
C VAL A 73 9.03 -2.13 -2.00
N LEU A 74 7.76 -1.78 -1.87
CA LEU A 74 6.77 -1.80 -2.94
C LEU A 74 6.26 -0.38 -3.18
N ASP A 75 6.16 -0.01 -4.45
CA ASP A 75 5.37 1.15 -4.86
C ASP A 75 4.07 0.63 -5.49
N LEU A 76 2.95 1.26 -5.12
CA LEU A 76 1.62 0.88 -5.56
C LEU A 76 0.95 2.08 -6.22
N THR A 77 0.41 1.88 -7.41
CA THR A 77 -0.48 2.84 -8.06
C THR A 77 -1.84 2.21 -8.26
N ILE A 78 -2.90 2.86 -7.81
CA ILE A 78 -4.29 2.42 -7.98
C ILE A 78 -5.02 3.48 -8.79
N ASN A 79 -5.77 3.06 -9.80
CA ASN A 79 -6.75 3.88 -10.51
C ASN A 79 -8.05 3.08 -10.63
N ASN A 80 -9.10 3.66 -11.23
CA ASN A 80 -10.43 3.05 -11.32
C ASN A 80 -10.53 1.79 -12.22
N LYS A 81 -9.44 1.39 -12.89
CA LYS A 81 -9.40 0.27 -13.83
C LYS A 81 -8.35 -0.76 -13.47
N THR A 82 -7.20 -0.32 -13.00
CA THR A 82 -6.05 -1.16 -12.73
C THR A 82 -5.34 -0.76 -11.45
N TYR A 83 -4.59 -1.71 -10.88
CA TYR A 83 -3.50 -1.41 -9.97
C TYR A 83 -2.18 -1.87 -10.57
N GLU A 84 -1.12 -1.18 -10.18
CA GLU A 84 0.24 -1.41 -10.61
C GLU A 84 1.14 -1.52 -9.38
N ILE A 85 1.99 -2.55 -9.36
CA ILE A 85 2.96 -2.78 -8.29
C ILE A 85 4.36 -2.83 -8.88
N ILE A 86 5.24 -2.07 -8.26
CA ILE A 86 6.67 -2.06 -8.56
C ILE A 86 7.43 -2.54 -7.33
N VAL A 87 8.32 -3.51 -7.52
CA VAL A 87 9.23 -3.95 -6.47
C VAL A 87 10.51 -3.13 -6.54
N SER A 88 10.57 -2.05 -5.76
CA SER A 88 11.61 -1.04 -5.87
C SER A 88 12.94 -1.49 -5.23
N CYS A 89 12.88 -2.24 -4.12
CA CYS A 89 14.06 -2.91 -3.57
C CYS A 89 13.71 -4.13 -2.71
N GLN A 90 14.71 -4.96 -2.47
CA GLN A 90 14.65 -6.10 -1.54
C GLN A 90 15.85 -6.03 -0.60
N ASN A 91 15.64 -6.35 0.67
CA ASN A 91 16.72 -6.54 1.63
C ASN A 91 17.55 -7.77 1.22
N ASN A 92 18.85 -7.56 0.97
CA ASN A 92 19.76 -8.61 0.49
C ASN A 92 19.89 -9.80 1.46
N ASN A 93 19.53 -9.62 2.74
CA ASN A 93 19.58 -10.68 3.75
C ASN A 93 18.31 -11.56 3.78
N ASP A 94 17.24 -11.16 3.09
CA ASP A 94 16.01 -11.95 3.02
C ASP A 94 16.09 -12.99 1.91
N THR A 95 16.20 -14.25 2.31
CA THR A 95 16.24 -15.41 1.40
C THR A 95 14.86 -15.90 0.99
N ILE A 96 13.79 -15.36 1.60
CA ILE A 96 12.43 -15.82 1.37
C ILE A 96 11.80 -15.02 0.21
N PRO A 97 11.40 -15.70 -0.89
CA PRO A 97 10.77 -15.01 -2.00
C PRO A 97 9.36 -14.53 -1.63
N LEU A 98 9.00 -13.34 -2.12
CA LEU A 98 7.61 -12.92 -2.23
C LEU A 98 6.99 -13.54 -3.47
N VAL A 99 5.76 -14.01 -3.34
CA VAL A 99 4.97 -14.55 -4.46
C VAL A 99 3.71 -13.72 -4.57
N TYR A 100 3.32 -13.36 -5.78
CA TYR A 100 2.00 -12.80 -6.01
C TYR A 100 1.02 -13.88 -6.48
N GLY A 101 -0.27 -13.68 -6.18
CA GLY A 101 -1.38 -14.49 -6.65
C GLY A 101 -2.49 -13.60 -7.18
N TYR A 102 -2.85 -13.77 -8.46
CA TYR A 102 -3.94 -13.07 -9.13
C TYR A 102 -4.79 -14.08 -9.92
N GLY A 103 -6.02 -14.31 -9.46
CA GLY A 103 -6.86 -15.40 -9.99
C GLY A 103 -6.14 -16.75 -9.87
N HIS A 104 -5.87 -17.41 -11.00
CA HIS A 104 -5.13 -18.68 -11.07
C HIS A 104 -3.61 -18.48 -11.31
N GLN A 105 -3.16 -17.24 -11.51
CA GLN A 105 -1.76 -16.94 -11.81
C GLN A 105 -1.00 -16.73 -10.51
N HIS A 106 0.14 -17.42 -10.38
CA HIS A 106 1.06 -17.26 -9.26
C HIS A 106 2.49 -17.20 -9.76
N SER A 107 3.28 -16.24 -9.27
CA SER A 107 4.71 -16.17 -9.60
C SER A 107 5.51 -15.40 -8.54
N THR A 108 6.81 -15.64 -8.50
CA THR A 108 7.75 -14.94 -7.62
C THR A 108 7.96 -13.51 -8.08
N LEU A 109 7.86 -12.57 -7.14
CA LEU A 109 8.23 -11.17 -7.31
C LEU A 109 9.75 -10.99 -7.20
N LYS A 110 10.32 -10.25 -8.15
CA LYS A 110 11.73 -9.87 -8.20
C LYS A 110 11.87 -8.35 -8.17
N VAL A 111 13.03 -7.86 -7.76
CA VAL A 111 13.34 -6.43 -7.83
C VAL A 111 13.24 -5.94 -9.28
N ASN A 112 12.64 -4.76 -9.45
CA ASN A 112 12.25 -4.14 -10.71
C ASN A 112 11.11 -4.82 -11.46
N ASP A 113 10.46 -5.84 -10.89
CA ASP A 113 9.21 -6.33 -11.47
C ASP A 113 8.17 -5.22 -11.42
N ARG A 114 7.50 -5.05 -12.55
CA ARG A 114 6.38 -4.13 -12.74
C ARG A 114 5.18 -4.95 -13.17
N LEU A 115 4.23 -5.10 -12.27
CA LEU A 115 3.01 -5.85 -12.51
C LEU A 115 1.82 -4.90 -12.62
N SER A 116 0.94 -5.15 -13.58
CA SER A 116 -0.30 -4.40 -13.74
C SER A 116 -1.45 -5.36 -13.97
N PHE A 117 -2.52 -5.18 -13.20
CA PHE A 117 -3.70 -6.03 -13.28
C PHE A 117 -4.97 -5.17 -13.24
N PRO A 118 -6.07 -5.63 -13.85
CA PRO A 118 -7.41 -5.08 -13.60
C PRO A 118 -7.75 -5.07 -12.10
N ILE A 119 -8.66 -4.18 -11.67
CA ILE A 119 -9.19 -4.20 -10.30
C ILE A 119 -9.87 -5.55 -10.04
N ASP A 120 -9.20 -6.34 -9.21
CA ASP A 120 -9.68 -7.57 -8.58
C ASP A 120 -8.73 -7.87 -7.39
N THR A 121 -8.95 -8.97 -6.70
CA THR A 121 -8.14 -9.39 -5.56
C THR A 121 -6.73 -9.80 -6.00
N LEU A 122 -5.73 -9.07 -5.51
CA LEU A 122 -4.34 -9.52 -5.51
C LEU A 122 -3.93 -10.00 -4.13
N LEU A 123 -3.15 -11.06 -4.09
CA LEU A 123 -2.44 -11.51 -2.90
C LEU A 123 -0.94 -11.39 -3.11
N ILE A 124 -0.23 -10.77 -2.17
CA ILE A 124 1.21 -10.87 -2.02
C ILE A 124 1.48 -11.76 -0.81
N ILE A 125 2.05 -12.93 -1.06
CA ILE A 125 2.20 -14.01 -0.09
C ILE A 125 3.69 -14.19 0.20
N ARG A 126 4.02 -14.24 1.50
CA ARG A 126 5.33 -14.72 1.93
C ARG A 126 5.33 -16.24 1.83
N ARG A 127 6.14 -16.80 0.94
CA ARG A 127 6.29 -18.25 0.86
C ARG A 127 7.27 -18.70 1.93
N SER A 128 6.79 -19.16 3.09
CA SER A 128 7.67 -19.86 4.02
C SER A 128 8.26 -21.05 3.28
N ILE A 129 9.58 -21.23 3.36
CA ILE A 129 10.17 -22.56 3.20
C ILE A 129 9.41 -23.42 4.21
N ALA A 130 8.75 -24.46 3.74
CA ALA A 130 7.97 -25.32 4.60
C ALA A 130 8.88 -25.79 5.74
N LEU A 131 8.50 -25.50 6.99
CA LEU A 131 8.75 -26.43 8.07
C LEU A 131 7.86 -27.63 7.73
N CYS A 132 8.39 -28.55 6.90
CA CYS A 132 7.84 -29.88 6.82
C CYS A 132 7.95 -30.51 8.22
N PRO A 133 6.89 -31.10 8.79
CA PRO A 133 7.07 -32.10 9.83
C PRO A 133 7.82 -33.32 9.28
#